data_AF-A0A2T4WBD6-F1
#
_entry.id   AF-A0A2T4WBD6-F1
#
_cell.length_a   1.000
_cell.length_b   1.000
_cell.length_c   1.000
_cell.angle_alpha   90.00
_cell.angle_beta   90.00
_cell.angle_gamma   90.00
#
_symmetry.space_group_name_H-M   'P 1'
#
loop_
_entity.id
_entity.type
_entity.pdbx_description
1 polymer ?
#
loop_
_entity_poly.entity_id
_entity_poly.type
_entity_poly.pdbx_seq_one_letter_code
_entity_poly.pdbx_strand_id
1 'polypeptide(L)'
;NKSKVTGKTITLKIKYSDFTLQTRSKTLPYYVSEKAIILETAKDLLYQEKLNNSVRLLGISLSNLNTDSKKLEASAKEKKSVSVQLKFEF
;
A
#
# COMPACT_ATOMS: atom_id res chain seq x y z
N ASN A 1 13.52 16.58 0.01
CA ASN A 1 13.39 15.16 0.43
C ASN A 1 12.29 14.46 -0.36
N LYS A 2 12.62 13.76 -1.44
CA LYS A 2 11.70 12.82 -2.12
C LYS A 2 12.04 11.42 -1.62
N SER A 3 11.29 10.93 -0.63
CA SER A 3 11.33 9.52 -0.30
C SER A 3 10.74 8.75 -1.48
N LYS A 4 11.53 7.87 -2.12
CA LYS A 4 11.09 7.00 -3.23
C LYS A 4 10.18 5.89 -2.68
N VAL A 5 9.06 6.29 -2.09
CA VAL A 5 8.07 5.37 -1.54
C VAL A 5 7.13 4.95 -2.65
N THR A 6 7.02 3.65 -2.87
CA THR A 6 6.00 3.07 -3.73
C THR A 6 4.90 2.48 -2.85
N GLY A 7 3.66 2.53 -3.31
CA GLY A 7 2.51 1.90 -2.64
C GLY A 7 1.86 0.86 -3.53
N LYS A 8 1.18 -0.13 -2.93
CA LYS A 8 0.49 -1.19 -3.68
C LYS A 8 -1.02 -0.94 -3.77
N THR A 9 -1.59 -0.29 -2.76
CA THR A 9 -3.03 -0.02 -2.67
C THR A 9 -3.29 1.46 -2.76
N ILE A 10 -4.17 1.86 -3.67
CA ILE A 10 -4.63 3.24 -3.80
C ILE A 10 -6.03 3.32 -3.23
N THR A 11 -6.26 4.29 -2.34
CA THR A 11 -7.53 4.53 -1.67
C THR A 11 -8.03 5.94 -2.01
N LEU A 12 -9.26 6.03 -2.50
CA LEU A 12 -10.00 7.27 -2.73
C LEU A 12 -11.01 7.47 -1.60
N LYS A 13 -10.89 8.59 -0.89
CA LYS A 13 -11.84 9.03 0.14
C LYS A 13 -12.61 10.24 -0.38
N ILE A 14 -13.93 10.12 -0.39
CA ILE A 14 -14.86 11.15 -0.83
C ILE A 14 -15.65 11.61 0.39
N LYS A 15 -15.56 12.89 0.74
CA LYS A 15 -16.39 13.51 1.77
C LYS A 15 -17.40 14.42 1.10
N TYR A 16 -18.68 14.16 1.31
CA TYR A 16 -19.76 14.94 0.74
C TYR A 16 -20.11 16.16 1.60
N SER A 17 -20.96 17.04 1.08
CA SER A 17 -21.41 18.27 1.75
C SER A 17 -22.13 18.02 3.06
N ASP A 18 -22.86 16.90 3.14
CA ASP A 18 -23.56 16.36 4.31
C ASP A 18 -22.62 15.65 5.33
N PHE A 19 -21.30 15.77 5.11
CA PHE A 19 -20.24 15.15 5.92
C PHE A 19 -20.20 13.61 5.87
N THR A 20 -21.00 12.96 5.01
CA THR A 20 -20.88 11.53 4.78
C THR A 20 -19.56 11.18 4.10
N LEU A 21 -19.00 10.03 4.47
CA LEU A 21 -17.71 9.55 3.96
C LEU A 21 -17.92 8.29 3.13
N GLN A 22 -17.42 8.31 1.91
CA GLN A 22 -17.34 7.15 1.05
C GLN A 22 -15.89 6.83 0.74
N THR A 23 -15.49 5.58 0.96
CA THR A 23 -14.11 5.13 0.71
C THR A 23 -14.11 4.00 -0.30
N ARG A 24 -13.26 4.11 -1.31
CA ARG A 24 -13.03 3.08 -2.33
C ARG A 24 -11.55 2.80 -2.40
N SER A 25 -11.16 1.54 -2.60
CA SER A 25 -9.74 1.19 -2.71
C SER A 25 -9.53 0.13 -3.78
N LYS A 26 -8.37 0.17 -4.42
CA LYS A 26 -7.92 -0.82 -5.41
C LYS A 26 -6.48 -1.20 -5.10
N THR A 27 -6.25 -2.49 -4.95
CA THR A 27 -4.91 -3.07 -4.78
C THR A 27 -4.40 -3.52 -6.13
N LEU A 28 -3.26 -2.99 -6.55
CA LEU A 28 -2.59 -3.37 -7.78
C LEU A 28 -1.64 -4.56 -7.54
N PRO A 29 -1.34 -5.37 -8.56
CA PRO A 29 -0.42 -6.49 -8.40
C PRO A 29 1.04 -6.03 -8.22
N TYR A 30 1.38 -4.83 -8.69
CA TYR A 30 2.70 -4.22 -8.60
C TYR A 30 2.70 -2.94 -7.75
N TYR A 31 3.89 -2.56 -7.29
CA TYR A 31 4.12 -1.31 -6.56
C TYR A 31 4.13 -0.11 -7.52
N VAL A 32 3.40 0.94 -7.17
CA VAL A 32 3.27 2.16 -7.96
C VAL A 32 3.86 3.36 -7.21
N SER A 33 4.66 4.16 -7.91
CA SER A 33 5.12 5.50 -7.49
C SER A 33 4.85 6.57 -8.54
N GLU A 34 4.41 6.18 -9.73
CA GLU A 34 4.21 7.11 -10.83
C GLU A 34 2.88 7.88 -10.65
N LYS A 35 2.96 9.21 -10.75
CA LYS A 35 1.81 10.09 -10.63
C LYS A 35 0.72 9.76 -11.64
N ALA A 36 1.10 9.42 -12.89
CA ALA A 36 0.16 9.10 -13.95
C ALA A 36 -0.73 7.90 -13.57
N ILE A 37 -0.12 6.80 -13.15
CA ILE A 37 -0.81 5.58 -12.74
C ILE A 37 -1.71 5.84 -11.52
N ILE A 38 -1.23 6.62 -10.55
CA ILE A 38 -2.03 6.97 -9.35
C ILE A 38 -3.27 7.77 -9.74
N LEU A 39 -3.12 8.76 -10.63
CA LEU A 39 -4.25 9.59 -11.08
C LEU A 39 -5.24 8.81 -11.93
N GLU A 40 -4.77 7.95 -12.82
CA GLU A 40 -5.62 7.08 -13.64
C GLU A 40 -6.42 6.13 -12.73
N THR A 41 -5.76 5.44 -11.81
CA THR A 41 -6.42 4.54 -10.86
C THR A 41 -7.42 5.29 -9.97
N ALA A 42 -7.10 6.51 -9.54
CA ALA A 42 -8.02 7.34 -8.76
C ALA A 42 -9.25 7.78 -9.58
N LYS A 43 -9.08 8.09 -10.86
CA LYS A 43 -10.20 8.39 -11.78
C LYS A 43 -11.09 7.16 -11.97
N ASP A 44 -10.51 5.99 -12.21
CA ASP A 44 -11.26 4.74 -12.31
C ASP A 44 -12.12 4.51 -11.07
N LEU A 45 -11.53 4.65 -9.88
CA LEU A 45 -12.23 4.55 -8.60
C LEU A 45 -13.33 5.60 -8.44
N LEU A 46 -13.14 6.82 -8.97
CA LEU A 46 -14.14 7.88 -8.90
C LEU A 46 -15.34 7.58 -9.81
N TYR A 47 -15.10 7.07 -11.02
CA TYR A 47 -16.14 6.81 -12.02
C TYR A 47 -16.84 5.45 -11.87
N GLN A 48 -16.35 4.56 -11.01
CA GLN A 48 -17.01 3.29 -10.69
C GLN A 48 -18.48 3.45 -10.27
N GLU A 49 -18.82 4.56 -9.62
CA GLU A 49 -20.19 4.83 -9.18
C GLU A 49 -20.44 6.33 -9.17
N LYS A 50 -21.68 6.71 -9.53
CA LYS A 50 -22.09 8.11 -9.67
C LYS A 50 -21.97 8.85 -8.33
N LEU A 51 -21.55 10.11 -8.42
CA LEU A 51 -21.55 11.02 -7.28
C LEU A 51 -22.99 11.46 -7.02
N ASN A 52 -23.52 11.12 -5.85
CA ASN A 52 -24.90 11.43 -5.49
C ASN A 52 -25.07 12.87 -4.96
N ASN A 53 -24.01 13.45 -4.39
CA ASN A 53 -24.02 14.75 -3.73
C ASN A 53 -22.77 15.57 -4.08
N SER A 54 -22.81 16.87 -3.79
CA SER A 54 -21.66 17.76 -3.90
C SER A 54 -20.51 17.28 -3.02
N VAL A 55 -19.32 17.17 -3.61
CA VAL A 55 -18.11 16.72 -2.90
C VAL A 55 -17.43 17.92 -2.24
N ARG A 56 -17.17 17.80 -0.94
CA ARG A 56 -16.44 18.79 -0.13
C ARG A 56 -14.94 18.53 -0.12
N LEU A 57 -14.53 17.25 -0.05
CA LEU A 57 -13.12 16.86 0.03
C LEU A 57 -12.88 15.55 -0.70
N LEU A 58 -11.80 15.51 -1.48
CA LEU A 58 -11.25 14.30 -2.08
C LEU A 58 -9.86 14.05 -1.50
N GLY A 59 -9.66 12.88 -0.91
CA GLY A 59 -8.38 12.42 -0.40
C GLY A 59 -7.92 11.19 -1.17
N ILE A 60 -6.68 11.22 -1.66
CA ILE A 60 -6.02 10.03 -2.22
C ILE A 60 -4.96 9.58 -1.22
N SER A 61 -4.99 8.30 -0.85
CA SER A 61 -4.06 7.71 0.10
C SER A 61 -3.43 6.46 -0.51
N LEU A 62 -2.14 6.25 -0.26
CA LEU A 62 -1.43 5.04 -0.62
C LEU A 62 -1.18 4.18 0.62
N SER A 63 -1.43 2.88 0.49
CA SER A 63 -1.25 1.86 1.52
C SER A 63 -0.36 0.73 0.98
N ASN A 64 0.10 -0.16 1.87
CA ASN A 64 1.06 -1.22 1.55
C ASN A 64 2.31 -0.63 0.85
N LEU A 65 3.05 0.18 1.60
CA LEU A 65 4.21 0.90 1.09
C LEU A 65 5.45 -0.02 1.09
N ASN A 66 6.31 0.09 0.07
CA ASN A 66 7.57 -0.67 0.00
C ASN A 66 8.69 -0.01 0.83
N THR A 67 8.42 0.28 2.10
CA THR A 67 9.41 0.83 3.03
C THR A 67 10.32 -0.25 3.65
N ASP A 68 10.07 -1.52 3.31
CA ASP A 68 10.74 -2.70 3.88
C ASP A 68 11.92 -3.20 3.03
N SER A 69 12.74 -2.30 2.48
CA SER A 69 14.07 -2.69 1.98
C SER A 69 14.98 -3.24 3.09
N LYS A 70 14.59 -3.16 4.37
CA LYS A 70 15.25 -3.84 5.50
C LYS A 70 14.78 -5.28 5.75
N LYS A 71 13.62 -5.72 5.23
CA LYS A 71 13.08 -7.05 5.57
C LYS A 71 13.50 -8.14 4.60
N LEU A 72 13.89 -7.78 3.36
CA LEU A 72 14.42 -8.72 2.37
C LEU A 72 15.90 -9.10 2.62
N GLU A 73 16.66 -8.28 3.37
CA GLU A 73 18.02 -8.64 3.78
C GLU A 73 18.08 -9.43 5.10
N ALA A 74 17.00 -9.44 5.90
CA ALA A 74 16.93 -10.20 7.13
C ALA A 74 16.68 -11.70 6.89
N SER A 75 15.89 -12.05 5.87
CA SER A 75 15.61 -13.45 5.50
C SER A 75 16.72 -14.14 4.70
N ALA A 76 17.76 -13.40 4.26
CA ALA A 76 18.96 -13.95 3.65
C ALA A 76 20.08 -14.28 4.67
N LYS A 77 19.97 -13.84 5.94
CA LYS A 77 20.97 -14.05 7.00
C LYS A 77 20.64 -15.14 8.02
N GLU A 78 19.50 -15.81 7.93
CA GLU A 78 19.11 -16.88 8.88
C GLU A 78 19.56 -18.30 8.49
N LYS A 79 20.51 -18.46 7.55
CA LYS A 79 21.15 -19.76 7.27
C LYS A 79 22.62 -19.76 7.71
N LYS A 80 22.91 -19.63 9.02
CA LYS A 80 24.20 -20.04 9.62
C LYS A 80 24.18 -19.97 11.16
N SER A 81 23.41 -20.86 11.79
CA SER A 81 23.78 -21.38 13.11
C SER A 81 23.13 -22.76 13.28
N VAL A 82 23.65 -23.76 12.57
CA VAL A 82 23.38 -25.14 12.93
C VAL A 82 24.24 -25.43 14.15
N SER A 83 23.65 -25.33 15.34
CA SER A 83 24.26 -25.84 16.57
C SER A 83 24.13 -27.37 16.55
N VAL A 84 25.23 -28.06 16.24
CA VAL A 84 25.31 -29.51 16.34
C VAL A 84 25.32 -29.89 17.82
N GLN A 85 24.23 -30.49 18.29
CA GLN A 85 24.18 -31.06 19.64
C GLN A 85 24.86 -32.43 19.60
N LEU A 86 26.09 -32.50 20.11
CA LEU A 86 26.79 -33.77 20.33
C LEU A 86 26.08 -34.50 21.47
N LYS A 87 25.38 -35.59 21.13
CA LYS A 87 24.97 -36.59 22.12
C LYS A 87 26.22 -37.33 22.55
N PHE A 88 26.61 -37.19 23.80
CA PHE A 88 27.49 -38.17 24.44
C PHE A 88 26.59 -39.23 25.09
N GLU A 89 26.72 -40.47 24.62
CA GLU A 89 26.24 -41.63 25.37
C GLU A 89 27.24 -41.88 26.50
N PHE A 90 26.74 -41.85 27.73
CA PHE A 90 27.36 -42.50 28.88
C PHE A 90 26.30 -43.39 29.52
#